data_AF-D7IDK3-F1
#
_entry.id   AF-D7IDK3-F1
#
_cell.length_a   1.000
_cell.length_b   1.000
_cell.length_c   1.000
_cell.angle_alpha   90.00
_cell.angle_beta   90.00
_cell.angle_gamma   90.00
#
_symmetry.space_group_name_H-M   'P 1'
#
loop_
_entity.id
_entity.type
_entity.pdbx_description
1 polymer ?
#
loop_
_entity_poly.entity_id
_entity_poly.type
_entity_poly.pdbx_seq_one_letter_code
_entity_poly.pdbx_strand_id
1 'polypeptide(L)'
;MLRTIRLTAAIVCFTLITLLFLDFTGTLHTWFGWLAKIQFLPAVLALNIGVVLFLIVLTLLFGRIYCSVICPLGVFQDAVSWFSGKQKKNRFRYSPALKWLRYGVLAVFILALVAGLNTFVVLLAPYSAYGRMVSSLLAPVWQWGNNLLAYFAERAESYAFYEVDVWMKSLSTLIIAVITLIVLFVLAWRNGRTYCNTICPVGTVLGFISRYSIFKPVIDTSKCNSCGLCARNCKASCINAKAHEIDYSRCVACMDCLEKCKQGAIKYTRRIQKKEGGNTETVKIKSVTSEQIDNARRSFLSASTIFATSTILKAQEKKVDGGLAAIEDKKIPNRENPIYPPGSLNARNFAQHCTACQLCVSVCPTQVLRPSGNLATLMQPEMSYERGYCRPECAKCAEVCPTDAIHLTSLAEKSAIQIGHAVWIKENCVPLTDGMECGNCARHCPAAAIQMVASDPEIADSPKIPAINVERCIGCGACENLCPSRPFSAIYVTGHQMHRIV
;
A
#
# COMPACT_ATOMS: atom_id res chain seq x y z
N MET A 1 15.37 21.45 -21.18
CA MET A 1 13.97 21.11 -21.49
C MET A 1 13.57 19.71 -20.99
N LEU A 2 14.22 18.63 -21.41
CA LEU A 2 13.82 17.25 -21.04
C LEU A 2 13.68 17.00 -19.52
N ARG A 3 14.64 17.48 -18.73
CA ARG A 3 14.60 17.36 -17.26
C ARG A 3 13.37 18.04 -16.65
N THR A 4 13.02 19.22 -17.15
CA THR A 4 11.87 20.02 -16.68
C THR A 4 10.57 19.31 -16.99
N ILE A 5 10.38 18.86 -18.23
CA ILE A 5 9.19 18.07 -18.65
C ILE A 5 9.03 16.84 -17.73
N ARG A 6 10.12 16.10 -17.51
CA ARG A 6 10.11 14.94 -16.61
C ARG A 6 9.76 15.32 -15.17
N LEU A 7 10.31 16.42 -14.63
CA LEU A 7 9.98 16.88 -13.27
C LEU A 7 8.51 17.24 -13.14
N THR A 8 7.97 18.00 -14.09
CA THR A 8 6.56 18.39 -14.10
C THR A 8 5.67 17.15 -14.12
N ALA A 9 5.92 16.20 -15.03
CA ALA A 9 5.17 14.96 -15.09
C ALA A 9 5.29 14.13 -13.79
N ALA A 10 6.48 14.05 -13.20
CA ALA A 10 6.70 13.34 -11.95
C ALA A 10 5.95 13.96 -10.77
N ILE A 11 5.93 15.29 -10.68
CA ILE A 11 5.18 16.03 -9.64
C ILE A 11 3.67 15.79 -9.82
N VAL A 12 3.16 15.91 -11.05
CA VAL A 12 1.73 15.65 -11.34
C VAL A 12 1.35 14.22 -10.96
N CYS A 13 2.10 13.21 -11.43
CA CYS A 13 1.84 11.81 -11.10
C CYS A 13 1.90 11.56 -9.58
N PHE A 14 2.92 12.09 -8.91
CA PHE A 14 3.09 11.92 -7.47
C PHE A 14 1.94 12.55 -6.68
N THR A 15 1.55 13.79 -7.00
CA THR A 15 0.44 14.48 -6.34
C THR A 15 -0.87 13.73 -6.55
N LEU A 16 -1.21 13.36 -7.79
CA LEU A 16 -2.44 12.63 -8.09
C LEU A 16 -2.49 11.28 -7.37
N ILE A 17 -1.41 10.49 -7.41
CA ILE A 17 -1.35 9.20 -6.70
C ILE A 17 -1.48 9.40 -5.19
N THR A 18 -0.85 10.43 -4.62
CA THR A 18 -0.98 10.74 -3.18
C THR A 18 -2.43 11.04 -2.84
N LEU A 19 -3.10 11.88 -3.64
CA LEU A 19 -4.49 12.25 -3.43
C LEU A 19 -5.44 11.06 -3.54
N LEU A 20 -5.17 10.08 -4.42
CA LEU A 20 -5.96 8.83 -4.44
C LEU A 20 -5.95 8.10 -3.09
N PHE A 21 -4.83 8.07 -2.37
CA PHE A 21 -4.77 7.44 -1.04
C PHE A 21 -5.45 8.28 0.06
N LEU A 22 -5.60 9.59 -0.14
CA LEU A 22 -6.23 10.52 0.80
C LEU A 22 -7.74 10.69 0.54
N ASP A 23 -8.21 10.31 -0.64
CA ASP A 23 -9.59 10.47 -1.07
C ASP A 23 -10.53 9.47 -0.41
N PHE A 24 -11.15 9.89 0.69
CA PHE A 24 -12.20 9.14 1.36
C PHE A 24 -13.59 9.31 0.71
N THR A 25 -13.73 10.24 -0.24
CA THR A 25 -14.99 10.45 -0.99
C THR A 25 -15.12 9.48 -2.17
N GLY A 26 -13.98 9.06 -2.73
CA GLY A 26 -13.89 8.22 -3.93
C GLY A 26 -14.08 8.98 -5.24
N THR A 27 -14.22 10.31 -5.20
CA THR A 27 -14.43 11.15 -6.38
C THR A 27 -13.22 11.13 -7.31
N LEU A 28 -11.99 11.23 -6.77
CA LEU A 28 -10.77 11.25 -7.58
C LEU A 28 -10.49 9.90 -8.24
N HIS A 29 -10.96 8.80 -7.65
CA HIS A 29 -10.81 7.47 -8.22
C HIS A 29 -11.54 7.30 -9.54
N THR A 30 -12.67 7.98 -9.74
CA THR A 30 -13.43 7.93 -11.01
C THR A 30 -12.64 8.51 -12.18
N TRP A 31 -11.88 9.58 -11.95
CA TRP A 31 -11.09 10.26 -12.99
C TRP A 31 -9.66 9.74 -13.11
N PHE A 32 -9.01 9.45 -11.99
CA PHE A 32 -7.57 9.19 -11.92
C PHE A 32 -7.22 7.78 -11.39
N GLY A 33 -8.19 6.91 -11.11
CA GLY A 33 -7.95 5.56 -10.61
C GLY A 33 -7.07 4.69 -11.50
N TRP A 34 -6.99 4.99 -12.80
CA TRP A 34 -6.06 4.34 -13.74
C TRP A 34 -4.58 4.51 -13.35
N LEU A 35 -4.20 5.56 -12.61
CA LEU A 35 -2.84 5.75 -12.10
C LEU A 35 -2.43 4.70 -11.05
N ALA A 36 -3.40 4.09 -10.36
CA ALA A 36 -3.17 2.94 -9.49
C ALA A 36 -3.01 1.65 -10.31
N LYS A 37 -3.82 1.48 -11.37
CA LYS A 37 -3.80 0.32 -12.26
C LYS A 37 -2.56 0.26 -13.16
N ILE A 38 -1.96 1.41 -13.50
CA ILE A 38 -0.74 1.49 -14.32
C ILE A 38 0.55 1.10 -13.58
N GLN A 39 0.48 0.86 -12.26
CA GLN A 39 1.65 0.49 -11.49
C GLN A 39 2.08 -0.93 -11.84
N PHE A 40 3.39 -1.15 -12.01
CA PHE A 40 3.92 -2.40 -12.59
C PHE A 40 3.46 -3.67 -11.86
N LEU A 41 3.64 -3.73 -10.54
CA LEU A 41 3.27 -4.94 -9.78
C LEU A 41 1.74 -5.15 -9.76
N PRO A 42 0.90 -4.14 -9.46
CA PRO A 42 -0.55 -4.27 -9.61
C PRO A 42 -0.99 -4.74 -11.00
N ALA A 43 -0.41 -4.20 -12.07
CA ALA A 43 -0.74 -4.61 -13.43
C ALA A 43 -0.40 -6.07 -13.72
N VAL A 44 0.72 -6.57 -13.19
CA VAL A 44 1.11 -7.99 -13.32
C VAL A 44 0.14 -8.89 -12.55
N LEU A 45 -0.22 -8.51 -11.31
CA LEU A 45 -1.14 -9.31 -10.48
C LEU A 45 -2.58 -9.28 -11.01
N ALA A 46 -3.01 -8.18 -11.61
CA ALA A 46 -4.29 -8.06 -12.30
C ALA A 46 -4.30 -8.71 -13.70
N LEU A 47 -3.20 -9.35 -14.12
CA LEU A 47 -3.02 -9.93 -15.46
C LEU A 47 -3.34 -8.94 -16.60
N ASN A 48 -3.10 -7.64 -16.39
CA ASN A 48 -3.37 -6.61 -17.37
C ASN A 48 -2.23 -6.53 -18.39
N ILE A 49 -2.29 -7.41 -19.40
CA ILE A 49 -1.28 -7.56 -20.44
C ILE A 49 -1.01 -6.24 -21.16
N GLY A 50 -2.06 -5.45 -21.44
CA GLY A 50 -1.93 -4.16 -22.14
C GLY A 50 -1.04 -3.17 -21.37
N VAL A 51 -1.29 -3.01 -20.07
CA VAL A 51 -0.47 -2.12 -19.21
C VAL A 51 0.96 -2.63 -19.08
N VAL A 52 1.14 -3.94 -18.87
CA VAL A 52 2.48 -4.53 -18.73
C VAL A 52 3.30 -4.33 -20.01
N LEU A 53 2.73 -4.61 -21.18
CA LEU A 53 3.38 -4.39 -22.47
C LEU A 53 3.70 -2.91 -22.68
N PHE A 54 2.76 -2.01 -22.36
CA PHE A 54 3.01 -0.57 -22.42
C PHE A 54 4.22 -0.16 -21.57
N LEU A 55 4.33 -0.64 -20.32
CA LEU A 55 5.46 -0.32 -19.44
C LEU A 55 6.79 -0.92 -19.94
N ILE A 56 6.76 -2.11 -20.54
CA ILE A 56 7.93 -2.74 -21.15
C ILE A 56 8.40 -1.90 -22.35
N VAL A 57 7.49 -1.53 -23.26
CA VAL A 57 7.79 -0.68 -24.42
C VAL A 57 8.32 0.68 -23.97
N LEU A 58 7.66 1.31 -23.00
CA LEU A 58 8.12 2.58 -22.41
C LEU A 58 9.54 2.44 -21.85
N THR A 59 9.86 1.31 -21.22
CA THR A 59 11.18 1.03 -20.65
C THR A 59 12.25 0.75 -21.72
N LEU A 60 11.88 0.06 -22.81
CA LEU A 60 12.75 -0.16 -23.97
C LEU A 60 13.01 1.13 -24.75
N LEU A 61 12.05 2.05 -24.81
CA LEU A 61 12.24 3.32 -25.50
C LEU A 61 13.11 4.28 -24.66
N PHE A 62 12.72 4.55 -23.42
CA PHE A 62 13.27 5.65 -22.63
C PHE A 62 14.14 5.22 -21.44
N GLY A 63 14.36 3.92 -21.26
CA GLY A 63 14.98 3.36 -20.05
C GLY A 63 14.02 3.37 -18.87
N ARG A 64 14.52 3.41 -17.63
CA ARG A 64 13.68 3.37 -16.42
C ARG A 64 12.96 4.68 -16.07
N ILE A 65 12.25 5.25 -17.03
CA ILE A 65 11.45 6.46 -16.84
C ILE A 65 10.27 6.23 -15.90
N TYR A 66 9.72 5.00 -15.85
CA TYR A 66 8.72 4.60 -14.85
C TYR A 66 9.18 4.91 -13.42
N CYS A 67 10.42 4.58 -13.06
CA CYS A 67 10.95 4.81 -11.71
C CYS A 67 11.17 6.29 -11.38
N SER A 68 11.26 7.17 -12.37
CA SER A 68 11.49 8.60 -12.19
C SER A 68 10.26 9.49 -12.40
N VAL A 69 9.18 8.96 -13.00
CA VAL A 69 7.94 9.71 -13.29
C VAL A 69 6.72 9.07 -12.64
N ILE A 70 6.46 7.78 -12.89
CA ILE A 70 5.18 7.12 -12.57
C ILE A 70 5.17 6.52 -11.16
N CYS A 71 6.29 5.92 -10.74
CA CYS A 71 6.41 5.25 -9.45
C CYS A 71 6.47 6.28 -8.30
N PRO A 72 5.49 6.33 -7.40
CA PRO A 72 5.42 7.36 -6.36
C PRO A 72 6.56 7.22 -5.34
N LEU A 73 6.95 5.99 -5.00
CA LEU A 73 8.11 5.73 -4.13
C LEU A 73 9.41 6.27 -4.74
N GLY A 74 9.52 6.20 -6.06
CA GLY A 74 10.66 6.74 -6.78
C GLY A 74 10.72 8.26 -6.67
N VAL A 75 9.60 8.93 -6.95
CA VAL A 75 9.51 10.40 -6.84
C VAL A 75 9.72 10.87 -5.39
N PHE A 76 9.19 10.12 -4.41
CA PHE A 76 9.46 10.35 -2.98
C PHE A 76 10.97 10.35 -2.67
N GLN A 77 11.72 9.35 -3.14
CA GLN A 77 13.17 9.31 -2.97
C GLN A 77 13.87 10.50 -3.65
N ASP A 78 13.36 10.93 -4.82
CA ASP A 78 13.89 12.13 -5.50
C ASP A 78 13.66 13.41 -4.69
N ALA A 79 12.51 13.54 -4.04
CA ALA A 79 12.17 14.68 -3.19
C ALA A 79 13.07 14.73 -1.94
N VAL A 80 13.20 13.61 -1.22
CA VAL A 80 14.10 13.49 -0.06
C VAL A 80 15.56 13.77 -0.46
N SER A 81 15.97 13.22 -1.60
CA SER A 81 17.32 13.42 -2.12
C SER A 81 17.58 14.86 -2.54
N TRP A 82 16.58 15.55 -3.11
CA TRP A 82 16.68 16.97 -3.46
C TRP A 82 16.82 17.85 -2.22
N PHE A 83 15.99 17.63 -1.18
CA PHE A 83 16.05 18.40 0.06
C PHE A 83 17.41 18.29 0.74
N SER A 84 17.94 17.08 0.83
CA SER A 84 19.25 16.84 1.43
C SER A 84 20.44 17.32 0.57
N GLY A 85 20.24 17.46 -0.74
CA GLY A 85 21.19 18.11 -1.65
C GLY A 85 21.35 19.61 -1.41
N LYS A 86 20.40 20.27 -0.71
CA LYS A 86 20.55 21.67 -0.25
C LYS A 86 21.63 21.82 0.82
N GLN A 87 21.81 20.80 1.67
CA GLN A 87 22.82 20.81 2.73
C GLN A 87 24.21 20.37 2.24
N LYS A 88 24.29 19.31 1.42
CA LYS A 88 25.56 18.76 0.91
C LYS A 88 25.53 18.63 -0.62
N LYS A 89 26.13 19.61 -1.30
CA LYS A 89 26.31 19.59 -2.77
C LYS A 89 27.29 18.49 -3.19
N ASN A 90 27.11 17.92 -4.39
CA ASN A 90 28.05 16.99 -5.03
C ASN A 90 28.45 15.75 -4.20
N ARG A 91 27.52 15.24 -3.38
CA ARG A 91 27.78 14.19 -2.39
C ARG A 91 27.87 12.76 -2.96
N PHE A 92 27.31 12.50 -4.14
CA PHE A 92 27.26 11.14 -4.66
C PHE A 92 28.63 10.72 -5.20
N ARG A 93 28.87 9.42 -5.23
CA ARG A 93 30.06 8.83 -5.84
C ARG A 93 29.62 7.59 -6.60
N TYR A 94 30.39 7.24 -7.63
CA TYR A 94 30.22 5.96 -8.30
C TYR A 94 30.34 4.84 -7.28
N SER A 95 29.39 3.91 -7.31
CA SER A 95 29.48 2.65 -6.59
C SER A 95 29.26 1.51 -7.58
N PRO A 96 29.91 0.36 -7.43
CA PRO A 96 29.58 -0.82 -8.23
C PRO A 96 28.18 -1.35 -7.87
N ALA A 97 27.54 -2.04 -8.81
CA ALA A 97 26.24 -2.66 -8.55
C ALA A 97 26.40 -3.86 -7.61
N LEU A 98 25.64 -3.88 -6.51
CA LEU A 98 25.53 -5.04 -5.62
C LEU A 98 24.62 -6.11 -6.25
N LYS A 99 25.16 -6.84 -7.25
CA LYS A 99 24.40 -7.80 -8.06
C LYS A 99 23.79 -8.92 -7.23
N TRP A 100 24.54 -9.46 -6.26
CA TRP A 100 24.05 -10.54 -5.39
C TRP A 100 22.83 -10.12 -4.58
N LEU A 101 22.87 -8.95 -3.92
CA LEU A 101 21.71 -8.45 -3.17
C LEU A 101 20.53 -8.15 -4.10
N ARG A 102 20.78 -7.51 -5.24
CA ARG A 102 19.73 -7.16 -6.21
C ARG A 102 18.98 -8.39 -6.72
N TYR A 103 19.71 -9.40 -7.20
CA TYR A 103 19.10 -10.61 -7.76
C TYR A 103 18.63 -11.58 -6.68
N GLY A 104 19.28 -11.59 -5.52
CA GLY A 104 18.82 -12.33 -4.35
C GLY A 104 17.45 -11.85 -3.87
N VAL A 105 17.25 -10.53 -3.72
CA VAL A 105 15.94 -9.97 -3.34
C VAL A 105 14.88 -10.24 -4.41
N LEU A 106 15.22 -10.14 -5.70
CA LEU A 106 14.29 -10.51 -6.77
C LEU A 106 13.90 -11.99 -6.72
N ALA A 107 14.87 -12.89 -6.53
CA ALA A 107 14.61 -14.33 -6.43
C ALA A 107 13.71 -14.65 -5.23
N VAL A 108 14.02 -14.11 -4.05
CA VAL A 108 13.17 -14.25 -2.85
C VAL A 108 11.77 -13.69 -3.10
N PHE A 109 11.65 -12.55 -3.78
CA PHE A 109 10.35 -11.95 -4.10
C PHE A 109 9.51 -12.84 -5.03
N ILE A 110 10.11 -13.42 -6.07
CA ILE A 110 9.42 -14.33 -7.00
C ILE A 110 9.02 -15.63 -6.26
N LEU A 111 9.94 -16.20 -5.47
CA LEU A 111 9.65 -17.40 -4.68
C LEU A 111 8.53 -17.15 -3.67
N ALA A 112 8.52 -16.00 -3.01
CA ALA A 112 7.46 -15.62 -2.07
C ALA A 112 6.10 -15.45 -2.77
N LEU A 113 6.06 -14.86 -3.97
CA LEU A 113 4.85 -14.77 -4.79
C LEU A 113 4.33 -16.17 -5.17
N VAL A 114 5.19 -17.06 -5.67
CA VAL A 114 4.81 -18.42 -6.09
C VAL A 114 4.37 -19.27 -4.89
N ALA A 115 5.04 -19.14 -3.75
CA ALA A 115 4.71 -19.83 -2.51
C ALA A 115 3.48 -19.26 -1.78
N GLY A 116 2.94 -18.11 -2.22
CA GLY A 116 1.83 -17.43 -1.55
C GLY A 116 2.20 -16.75 -0.22
N LEU A 117 3.50 -16.54 0.06
CA LEU A 117 4.01 -15.87 1.26
C LEU A 117 4.01 -14.34 1.07
N ASN A 118 2.82 -13.75 1.09
CA ASN A 118 2.62 -12.36 0.68
C ASN A 118 3.21 -11.30 1.64
N THR A 119 3.55 -11.66 2.87
CA THR A 119 4.14 -10.73 3.85
C THR A 119 5.41 -10.04 3.30
N PHE A 120 6.31 -10.80 2.67
CA PHE A 120 7.53 -10.22 2.07
C PHE A 120 7.23 -9.39 0.81
N VAL A 121 6.29 -9.85 -0.01
CA VAL A 121 5.87 -9.17 -1.24
C VAL A 121 5.30 -7.79 -0.92
N VAL A 122 4.40 -7.74 0.07
CA VAL A 122 3.75 -6.52 0.55
C VAL A 122 4.77 -5.49 1.03
N LEU A 123 5.83 -5.90 1.74
CA LEU A 123 6.86 -5.01 2.26
C LEU A 123 7.79 -4.44 1.16
N LEU A 124 8.13 -5.26 0.16
CA LEU A 124 9.07 -4.88 -0.91
C LEU A 124 8.41 -4.25 -2.14
N ALA A 125 7.08 -4.35 -2.28
CA ALA A 125 6.34 -3.72 -3.36
C ALA A 125 6.39 -2.19 -3.23
N PRO A 126 7.01 -1.46 -4.18
CA PRO A 126 7.27 -0.03 -4.01
C PRO A 126 6.00 0.81 -3.93
N TYR A 127 5.00 0.47 -4.75
CA TYR A 127 3.71 1.16 -4.77
C TYR A 127 2.93 0.93 -3.47
N SER A 128 2.84 -0.31 -3.02
CA SER A 128 2.09 -0.67 -1.80
C SER A 128 2.77 -0.15 -0.53
N ALA A 129 4.11 -0.17 -0.48
CA ALA A 129 4.88 0.45 0.58
C ALA A 129 4.62 1.97 0.67
N TYR A 130 4.56 2.65 -0.47
CA TYR A 130 4.17 4.06 -0.52
C TYR A 130 2.73 4.27 -0.06
N GLY A 131 1.78 3.48 -0.56
CA GLY A 131 0.36 3.57 -0.20
C GLY A 131 0.10 3.40 1.29
N ARG A 132 0.82 2.48 1.96
CA ARG A 132 0.76 2.32 3.42
C ARG A 132 1.30 3.54 4.17
N MET A 133 2.42 4.12 3.73
CA MET A 133 2.93 5.35 4.35
C MET A 133 1.90 6.48 4.26
N VAL A 134 1.28 6.67 3.10
CA VAL A 134 0.28 7.74 2.91
C VAL A 134 -0.99 7.45 3.72
N SER A 135 -1.53 6.24 3.61
CA SER A 135 -2.81 5.86 4.24
C SER A 135 -2.71 5.81 5.78
N SER A 136 -1.56 5.41 6.33
CA SER A 136 -1.39 5.31 7.78
C SER A 136 -0.92 6.61 8.44
N LEU A 137 -0.16 7.46 7.73
CA LEU A 137 0.44 8.67 8.32
C LEU A 137 -0.21 9.97 7.86
N LEU A 138 -0.54 10.09 6.57
CA LEU A 138 -1.09 11.33 6.01
C LEU A 138 -2.63 11.35 6.00
N ALA A 139 -3.29 10.22 5.78
CA ALA A 139 -4.76 10.19 5.70
C ALA A 139 -5.46 10.65 7.00
N PRO A 140 -5.03 10.25 8.22
CA PRO A 140 -5.65 10.77 9.45
C PRO A 140 -5.52 12.29 9.58
N VAL A 141 -4.35 12.83 9.23
CA VAL A 141 -4.08 14.29 9.24
C VAL A 141 -4.97 15.00 8.22
N TRP A 142 -5.13 14.41 7.02
CA TRP A 142 -6.00 14.93 5.98
C TRP A 142 -7.47 14.96 6.41
N GLN A 143 -7.95 13.89 7.04
CA GLN A 143 -9.32 13.79 7.55
C GLN A 143 -9.59 14.75 8.71
N TRP A 144 -8.63 14.95 9.63
CA TRP A 144 -8.73 16.00 10.64
C TRP A 144 -8.79 17.39 10.03
N GLY A 145 -8.00 17.65 8.98
CA GLY A 145 -8.10 18.88 8.20
C GLY A 145 -9.48 19.07 7.57
N ASN A 146 -10.06 18.02 7.00
CA ASN A 146 -11.44 18.04 6.49
C ASN A 146 -12.46 18.35 7.59
N ASN A 147 -12.37 17.72 8.76
CA ASN A 147 -13.30 17.96 9.86
C ASN A 147 -13.19 19.40 10.40
N LEU A 148 -11.98 19.95 10.42
CA LEU A 148 -11.77 21.36 10.74
C LEU A 148 -12.46 22.27 9.71
N LEU A 149 -12.35 21.95 8.41
CA LEU A 149 -13.06 22.68 7.37
C LEU A 149 -14.59 22.51 7.45
N ALA A 150 -15.07 21.31 7.79
CA ALA A 150 -16.50 21.05 8.03
C ALA A 150 -17.04 21.91 9.18
N TYR A 151 -16.30 22.00 10.29
CA TYR A 151 -16.63 22.84 11.44
C TYR A 151 -16.75 24.34 11.07
N PHE A 152 -15.89 24.85 10.19
CA PHE A 152 -15.99 26.23 9.71
C PHE A 152 -17.08 26.41 8.65
N ALA A 153 -17.27 25.45 7.75
CA ALA A 153 -18.27 25.49 6.71
C ALA A 153 -19.70 25.46 7.29
N GLU A 154 -19.94 24.63 8.30
CA GLU A 154 -21.22 24.56 9.01
C GLU A 154 -21.58 25.91 9.65
N ARG A 155 -20.60 26.63 10.21
CA ARG A 155 -20.80 28.00 10.72
C ARG A 155 -21.08 29.04 9.65
N ALA A 156 -20.63 28.78 8.43
CA ALA A 156 -20.91 29.61 7.26
C ALA A 156 -22.14 29.10 6.48
N GLU A 157 -22.97 28.24 7.09
CA GLU A 157 -24.18 27.64 6.49
C GLU A 157 -23.89 26.91 5.16
N SER A 158 -22.70 26.31 5.05
CA SER A 158 -22.23 25.61 3.86
C SER A 158 -22.05 24.11 4.12
N TYR A 159 -22.63 23.28 3.25
CA TYR A 159 -22.53 21.81 3.27
C TYR A 159 -21.41 21.27 2.36
N ALA A 160 -20.43 22.10 2.01
CA ALA A 160 -19.33 21.70 1.12
C ALA A 160 -18.45 20.59 1.73
N PHE A 161 -18.44 20.47 3.06
CA PHE A 161 -17.67 19.47 3.81
C PHE A 161 -18.56 18.75 4.83
N TYR A 162 -18.27 17.48 5.10
CA TYR A 162 -18.95 16.68 6.13
C TYR A 162 -17.91 16.06 7.07
N GLU A 163 -18.27 15.89 8.34
CA GLU A 163 -17.41 15.25 9.32
C GLU A 163 -17.24 13.76 9.03
N VAL A 164 -16.00 13.28 9.19
CA VAL A 164 -15.65 11.86 9.06
C VAL A 164 -15.00 11.34 10.33
N ASP A 165 -15.31 10.09 10.68
CA ASP A 165 -14.66 9.43 11.82
C ASP A 165 -13.19 9.16 11.52
N VAL A 166 -12.31 9.73 12.35
CA VAL A 166 -10.85 9.54 12.24
C VAL A 166 -10.37 8.62 13.36
N TRP A 167 -9.84 7.46 12.99
CA TRP A 167 -9.24 6.54 13.95
C TRP A 167 -8.11 5.72 13.33
N MET A 168 -7.24 5.21 14.21
CA MET A 168 -6.10 4.39 13.81
C MET A 168 -6.53 2.96 13.51
N LYS A 169 -6.62 2.61 12.22
CA LYS A 169 -7.16 1.31 11.76
C LYS A 169 -6.40 0.08 12.28
N SER A 170 -5.08 0.18 12.45
CA SER A 170 -4.25 -0.91 12.98
C SER A 170 -2.88 -0.41 13.45
N LEU A 171 -2.49 -0.76 14.67
CA LEU A 171 -1.19 -0.39 15.26
C LEU A 171 -0.01 -1.00 14.48
N SER A 172 -0.16 -2.24 14.00
CA SER A 172 0.89 -2.91 13.22
C SER A 172 1.17 -2.19 11.91
N THR A 173 0.13 -1.73 11.20
CA THR A 173 0.31 -0.94 9.98
C THR A 173 1.03 0.37 10.23
N LEU A 174 0.71 1.06 11.34
CA LEU A 174 1.34 2.31 11.70
C LEU A 174 2.84 2.12 11.98
N ILE A 175 3.19 1.14 12.80
CA ILE A 175 4.59 0.82 13.12
C ILE A 175 5.37 0.49 11.84
N ILE A 176 4.83 -0.37 10.98
CA ILE A 176 5.47 -0.73 9.70
C ILE A 176 5.61 0.48 8.79
N ALA A 177 4.59 1.34 8.70
CA ALA A 177 4.63 2.56 7.89
C ALA A 177 5.72 3.53 8.39
N VAL A 178 5.84 3.74 9.70
CA VAL A 178 6.88 4.59 10.31
C VAL A 178 8.27 4.02 10.05
N ILE A 179 8.49 2.72 10.28
CA ILE A 179 9.78 2.07 10.03
C ILE A 179 10.14 2.16 8.54
N THR A 180 9.19 1.87 7.65
CA THR A 180 9.39 1.96 6.20
C THR A 180 9.76 3.38 5.78
N LEU A 181 9.07 4.39 6.32
CA LEU A 181 9.37 5.79 6.06
C LEU A 181 10.79 6.15 6.51
N ILE A 182 11.18 5.80 7.74
CA ILE A 182 12.51 6.08 8.29
C ILE A 182 13.60 5.43 7.43
N VAL A 183 13.46 4.13 7.14
CA VAL A 183 14.45 3.39 6.34
C VAL A 183 14.60 4.00 4.96
N LEU A 184 13.49 4.27 4.25
CA LEU A 184 13.53 4.87 2.93
C LEU A 184 14.07 6.30 2.94
N PHE A 185 13.69 7.08 3.94
CA PHE A 185 14.19 8.43 4.14
C PHE A 185 15.71 8.42 4.32
N VAL A 186 16.24 7.58 5.23
CA VAL A 186 17.69 7.47 5.47
C VAL A 186 18.44 7.00 4.22
N LEU A 187 17.93 5.97 3.53
CA LEU A 187 18.53 5.46 2.30
C LEU A 187 18.57 6.51 1.19
N ALA A 188 17.48 7.27 1.02
CA ALA A 188 17.38 8.32 0.02
C ALA A 188 18.20 9.55 0.37
N TRP A 189 18.25 9.89 1.65
CA TRP A 189 19.03 10.99 2.20
C TRP A 189 20.53 10.77 2.00
N ARG A 190 21.03 9.56 2.25
CA ARG A 190 22.47 9.26 2.11
C ARG A 190 22.89 9.08 0.65
N ASN A 191 22.17 8.23 -0.08
CA ASN A 191 22.63 7.65 -1.33
C ASN A 191 21.63 7.82 -2.50
N GLY A 192 20.56 8.60 -2.34
CA GLY A 192 19.63 8.96 -3.41
C GLY A 192 18.63 7.86 -3.75
N ARG A 193 18.96 6.97 -4.70
CA ARG A 193 18.04 5.95 -5.24
C ARG A 193 18.41 4.52 -4.84
N THR A 194 19.01 4.33 -3.66
CA THR A 194 19.52 3.02 -3.19
C THR A 194 18.45 1.93 -3.20
N TYR A 195 17.25 2.22 -2.70
CA TYR A 195 16.18 1.23 -2.67
C TYR A 195 15.78 0.82 -4.09
N CYS A 196 15.54 1.78 -5.00
CA CYS A 196 15.18 1.50 -6.39
C CYS A 196 16.27 0.71 -7.15
N ASN A 197 17.54 0.89 -6.78
CA ASN A 197 18.68 0.30 -7.47
C ASN A 197 19.17 -1.03 -6.90
N THR A 198 18.86 -1.33 -5.64
CA THR A 198 19.48 -2.45 -4.93
C THR A 198 18.45 -3.39 -4.29
N ILE A 199 17.31 -2.87 -3.82
CA ILE A 199 16.34 -3.64 -3.04
C ILE A 199 15.05 -3.88 -3.83
N CYS A 200 14.61 -2.91 -4.62
CA CYS A 200 13.33 -2.95 -5.30
C CYS A 200 13.28 -4.05 -6.38
N PRO A 201 12.38 -5.05 -6.26
CA PRO A 201 12.25 -6.11 -7.27
C PRO A 201 11.77 -5.55 -8.61
N VAL A 202 10.80 -4.62 -8.58
CA VAL A 202 10.31 -3.92 -9.80
C VAL A 202 11.44 -3.14 -10.49
N GLY A 203 12.26 -2.43 -9.71
CA GLY A 203 13.40 -1.67 -10.25
C GLY A 203 14.48 -2.56 -10.86
N THR A 204 14.58 -3.80 -10.38
CA THR A 204 15.47 -4.84 -10.91
C THR A 204 14.97 -5.37 -12.24
N VAL A 205 13.69 -5.77 -12.31
CA VAL A 205 13.06 -6.25 -13.56
C VAL A 205 13.15 -5.20 -14.65
N LEU A 206 12.72 -3.96 -14.37
CA LEU A 206 12.82 -2.87 -15.34
C LEU A 206 14.29 -2.49 -15.64
N GLY A 207 15.22 -2.81 -14.74
CA GLY A 207 16.65 -2.59 -14.93
C GLY A 207 17.31 -3.53 -15.90
N PHE A 208 16.85 -4.78 -15.95
CA PHE A 208 17.24 -5.71 -17.01
C PHE A 208 16.79 -5.22 -18.38
N ILE A 209 15.53 -4.80 -18.49
CA ILE A 209 14.95 -4.28 -19.73
C ILE A 209 15.65 -2.98 -20.16
N SER A 210 15.92 -2.07 -19.23
CA SER A 210 16.53 -0.77 -19.54
C SER A 210 17.96 -0.85 -20.07
N ARG A 211 18.66 -1.99 -19.92
CA ARG A 211 19.98 -2.19 -20.55
C ARG A 211 19.91 -2.06 -22.07
N TYR A 212 18.80 -2.52 -22.65
CA TYR A 212 18.55 -2.53 -24.09
C TYR A 212 17.84 -1.26 -24.56
N SER A 213 17.70 -0.24 -23.72
CA SER A 213 16.93 0.94 -24.10
C SER A 213 17.53 1.67 -25.30
N ILE A 214 16.67 2.16 -26.19
CA ILE A 214 17.04 2.86 -27.41
C ILE A 214 17.58 4.25 -27.09
N PHE A 215 16.80 5.05 -26.35
CA PHE A 215 17.20 6.38 -25.92
C PHE A 215 17.78 6.33 -24.51
N LYS A 216 19.01 6.84 -24.36
CA LYS A 216 19.74 6.86 -23.08
C LYS A 216 20.81 7.95 -23.07
N PRO A 217 21.28 8.38 -21.89
CA PRO A 217 22.42 9.29 -21.81
C PRO A 217 23.68 8.60 -22.35
N VAL A 218 24.37 9.26 -23.28
CA VAL A 218 25.64 8.84 -23.86
C VAL A 218 26.68 9.92 -23.58
N ILE A 219 27.88 9.51 -23.18
CA ILE A 219 29.02 10.40 -22.94
C ILE A 219 29.84 10.46 -24.22
N ASP A 220 30.01 11.67 -24.76
CA ASP A 220 30.92 11.97 -25.86
C ASP A 220 32.34 12.12 -25.29
N THR A 221 33.21 11.14 -25.56
CA THR A 221 34.59 11.11 -25.06
C THR A 221 35.44 12.24 -25.63
N SER A 222 35.09 12.78 -26.81
CA SER A 222 35.83 13.89 -27.42
C SER A 222 35.65 15.21 -26.66
N LYS A 223 34.49 15.39 -26.00
CA LYS A 223 34.15 16.61 -25.24
C LYS A 223 34.31 16.43 -23.73
N CYS A 224 34.43 15.20 -23.25
CA CYS A 224 34.47 14.90 -21.83
C CYS A 224 35.88 15.14 -21.25
N ASN A 225 35.99 16.05 -20.29
CA ASN A 225 37.23 16.33 -19.58
C ASN A 225 37.37 15.57 -18.24
N SER A 226 36.54 14.54 -18.00
CA SER A 226 36.56 13.69 -16.79
C SER A 226 36.48 14.41 -15.43
N CYS A 227 35.85 15.59 -15.37
CA CYS A 227 35.68 16.37 -14.12
C CYS A 227 34.86 15.70 -13.00
N GLY A 228 34.16 14.59 -13.29
CA GLY A 228 33.39 13.81 -12.33
C GLY A 228 32.12 14.47 -11.79
N LEU A 229 31.71 15.64 -12.31
CA LEU A 229 30.55 16.37 -11.82
C LEU A 229 29.23 15.63 -12.07
N CYS A 230 29.12 14.92 -13.20
CA CYS A 230 27.97 14.06 -13.51
C CYS A 230 27.84 12.89 -12.53
N ALA A 231 28.95 12.24 -12.17
CA ALA A 231 28.97 11.17 -11.16
C ALA A 231 28.58 11.69 -9.77
N ARG A 232 29.07 12.87 -9.39
CA ARG A 232 28.76 13.52 -8.11
C ARG A 232 27.32 14.02 -7.94
N ASN A 233 26.58 14.12 -9.05
CA ASN A 233 25.16 14.47 -9.08
C ASN A 233 24.26 13.32 -9.54
N CYS A 234 24.82 12.12 -9.75
CA CYS A 234 24.04 10.96 -10.13
C CYS A 234 23.37 10.34 -8.90
N LYS A 235 22.07 10.57 -8.73
CA LYS A 235 21.29 9.98 -7.63
C LYS A 235 21.28 8.45 -7.63
N ALA A 236 21.61 7.84 -8.76
CA ALA A 236 21.69 6.39 -8.93
C ALA A 236 23.12 5.82 -8.75
N SER A 237 24.13 6.67 -8.56
CA SER A 237 25.54 6.29 -8.43
C SER A 237 26.06 5.37 -9.54
N CYS A 238 25.52 5.52 -10.76
CA CYS A 238 25.74 4.59 -11.87
C CYS A 238 26.69 5.11 -12.96
N ILE A 239 27.27 6.31 -12.80
CA ILE A 239 28.18 6.92 -13.77
C ILE A 239 29.62 6.75 -13.28
N ASN A 240 30.44 6.04 -14.04
CA ASN A 240 31.88 5.97 -13.84
C ASN A 240 32.55 7.03 -14.72
N ALA A 241 32.91 8.17 -14.12
CA ALA A 241 33.53 9.28 -14.84
C ALA A 241 34.93 8.96 -15.38
N LYS A 242 35.67 8.02 -14.75
CA LYS A 242 37.02 7.64 -15.20
C LYS A 242 36.97 6.75 -16.45
N ALA A 243 36.02 5.83 -16.49
CA ALA A 243 35.84 4.91 -17.61
C ALA A 243 34.93 5.47 -18.72
N HIS A 244 34.36 6.67 -18.56
CA HIS A 244 33.34 7.24 -19.46
C HIS A 244 32.11 6.33 -19.65
N GLU A 245 31.76 5.56 -18.62
CA GLU A 245 30.69 4.56 -18.67
C GLU A 245 29.49 4.90 -17.79
N ILE A 246 28.30 4.54 -18.27
CA ILE A 246 27.05 4.63 -17.52
C ILE A 246 26.44 3.24 -17.43
N ASP A 247 26.22 2.76 -16.21
CA ASP A 247 25.51 1.51 -15.96
C ASP A 247 24.00 1.71 -16.18
N TYR A 248 23.53 1.35 -17.38
CA TYR A 248 22.13 1.43 -17.77
C TYR A 248 21.22 0.48 -16.98
N SER A 249 21.78 -0.55 -16.34
CA SER A 249 21.04 -1.42 -15.39
C SER A 249 20.81 -0.76 -14.03
N ARG A 250 21.34 0.45 -13.80
CA ARG A 250 20.97 1.33 -12.66
C ARG A 250 20.45 2.72 -13.00
N CYS A 251 20.68 3.21 -14.22
CA CYS A 251 20.19 4.51 -14.63
C CYS A 251 18.65 4.59 -14.58
N VAL A 252 18.12 5.51 -13.77
CA VAL A 252 16.67 5.80 -13.65
C VAL A 252 16.19 6.88 -14.62
N ALA A 253 17.02 7.25 -15.61
CA ALA A 253 16.72 8.27 -16.63
C ALA A 253 16.25 9.63 -16.06
N CYS A 254 16.79 10.08 -14.90
CA CYS A 254 16.40 11.35 -14.28
C CYS A 254 16.88 12.59 -15.05
N MET A 255 17.84 12.41 -15.96
CA MET A 255 18.46 13.46 -16.79
C MET A 255 19.19 14.59 -16.05
N ASP A 256 19.50 14.41 -14.76
CA ASP A 256 20.26 15.41 -13.99
C ASP A 256 21.70 15.59 -14.54
N CYS A 257 22.30 14.52 -15.09
CA CYS A 257 23.65 14.59 -15.63
C CYS A 257 23.78 15.48 -16.88
N LEU A 258 22.71 15.62 -17.68
CA LEU A 258 22.72 16.48 -18.88
C LEU A 258 22.89 17.95 -18.49
N GLU A 259 22.13 18.41 -17.50
CA GLU A 259 22.15 19.80 -17.05
C GLU A 259 23.43 20.15 -16.28
N LYS A 260 24.00 19.19 -15.53
CA LYS A 260 25.23 19.42 -14.76
C LYS A 260 26.50 19.37 -15.61
N CYS A 261 26.46 18.84 -16.83
CA CYS A 261 27.63 18.77 -17.69
C CYS A 261 27.92 20.14 -18.33
N LYS A 262 28.90 20.87 -17.78
CA LYS A 262 29.33 22.18 -18.34
C LYS A 262 29.93 22.09 -19.74
N GLN A 263 30.46 20.93 -20.14
CA GLN A 263 31.08 20.71 -21.45
C GLN A 263 30.07 20.27 -22.52
N GLY A 264 28.80 20.07 -22.17
CA GLY A 264 27.80 19.54 -23.12
C GLY A 264 28.14 18.14 -23.65
N ALA A 265 29.00 17.39 -22.95
CA ALA A 265 29.49 16.08 -23.36
C ALA A 265 28.47 14.95 -23.14
N ILE A 266 27.35 15.20 -22.45
CA ILE A 266 26.32 14.19 -22.20
C ILE A 266 25.07 14.54 -23.00
N LYS A 267 24.69 13.67 -23.93
CA LYS A 267 23.46 13.81 -24.74
C LYS A 267 22.53 12.63 -24.51
N TYR A 268 21.23 12.87 -24.49
CA TYR A 268 20.22 11.81 -24.48
C TYR A 268 19.86 11.46 -25.92
N THR A 269 20.40 10.37 -26.44
CA THR A 269 20.30 10.01 -27.87
C THR A 269 20.30 8.50 -28.05
N ARG A 270 20.12 8.04 -29.29
CA ARG A 270 20.33 6.64 -29.67
C ARG A 270 21.81 6.31 -29.57
N ARG A 271 22.14 5.16 -28.98
CA ARG A 271 23.52 4.68 -28.95
C ARG A 271 23.93 4.24 -30.36
N ILE A 272 24.68 5.07 -31.06
CA ILE A 272 25.42 4.66 -32.27
C ILE A 272 26.61 3.85 -31.77
N GLN A 273 26.66 2.55 -32.07
CA GLN A 273 27.86 1.75 -31.78
C GLN A 273 28.95 2.15 -32.77
N LYS A 274 29.99 2.84 -32.31
CA LYS A 274 31.27 2.89 -33.02
C LYS A 274 32.05 1.63 -32.61
N LYS A 275 32.33 0.74 -33.57
CA LYS A 275 33.17 -0.46 -33.41
C LYS A 275 34.63 -0.04 -33.55
N GLU A 276 35.40 -0.05 -32.47
CA GLU A 276 36.87 -0.04 -32.40
C GLU A 276 37.17 -0.82 -31.09
N GLY A 277 37.80 -1.98 -31.01
CA GLY A 277 38.92 -2.53 -31.79
C GLY A 277 40.22 -2.29 -31.00
N GLY A 278 40.53 -3.11 -29.98
CA GLY A 278 41.79 -2.95 -29.22
C GLY A 278 41.96 -3.85 -28.00
N ASN A 279 42.96 -4.74 -28.09
CA ASN A 279 43.47 -5.76 -27.18
C ASN A 279 43.34 -5.50 -25.67
N THR A 280 42.89 -6.53 -24.94
CA THR A 280 43.01 -6.61 -23.47
C THR A 280 44.03 -7.69 -23.13
N GLU A 281 45.21 -7.26 -22.71
CA GLU A 281 46.17 -8.13 -22.03
C GLU A 281 45.63 -8.51 -20.65
N THR A 282 45.67 -9.81 -20.37
CA THR A 282 45.23 -10.46 -19.14
C THR A 282 46.21 -10.17 -17.99
N VAL A 283 45.79 -9.35 -17.03
CA VAL A 283 46.45 -9.26 -15.71
C VAL A 283 45.75 -10.22 -14.74
N LYS A 284 46.49 -11.26 -14.31
CA LYS A 284 46.11 -12.20 -13.25
C LYS A 284 46.06 -11.47 -11.90
N ILE A 285 44.93 -11.51 -11.21
CA ILE A 285 44.82 -11.13 -9.79
C ILE A 285 44.63 -12.41 -8.97
N LYS A 286 45.56 -12.61 -8.02
CA LYS A 286 45.56 -13.71 -7.05
C LYS A 286 44.39 -13.58 -6.06
N SER A 287 43.78 -14.71 -5.75
CA SER A 287 42.78 -14.92 -4.70
C SER A 287 43.38 -14.68 -3.31
N VAL A 288 42.70 -13.88 -2.49
CA VAL A 288 42.96 -13.77 -1.04
C VAL A 288 42.03 -14.74 -0.33
N THR A 289 42.62 -15.58 0.51
CA THR A 289 41.98 -16.65 1.29
C THR A 289 41.29 -16.13 2.55
N SER A 290 40.31 -16.92 2.97
CA SER A 290 39.37 -16.75 4.07
C SER A 290 39.97 -17.07 5.43
N GLU A 291 40.94 -16.28 5.88
CA GLU A 291 41.52 -16.42 7.22
C GLU A 291 42.06 -15.08 7.71
N GLN A 292 41.13 -14.16 7.97
CA GLN A 292 41.24 -13.04 8.94
C GLN A 292 39.88 -12.31 9.05
N ILE A 293 38.80 -13.09 9.01
CA ILE A 293 37.50 -12.72 9.56
C ILE A 293 37.50 -13.31 10.96
N ASP A 294 38.03 -12.56 11.93
CA ASP A 294 37.67 -12.60 13.36
C ASP A 294 38.72 -11.86 14.18
N ASN A 295 38.48 -10.57 14.44
CA ASN A 295 38.77 -9.90 15.71
C ASN A 295 38.47 -8.40 15.60
N ALA A 296 37.19 -8.05 15.74
CA ALA A 296 36.76 -6.74 16.26
C ALA A 296 35.29 -6.79 16.75
N ARG A 297 34.87 -7.93 17.31
CA ARG A 297 33.67 -8.04 18.14
C ARG A 297 34.07 -7.72 19.57
N ARG A 298 34.08 -6.44 19.95
CA ARG A 298 33.82 -5.95 21.32
C ARG A 298 33.95 -4.43 21.35
N SER A 299 33.01 -3.82 22.06
CA SER A 299 32.84 -2.37 22.27
C SER A 299 32.06 -1.62 21.19
N PHE A 300 30.72 -1.73 21.24
CA PHE A 300 29.84 -0.56 21.13
C PHE A 300 28.41 -0.87 21.58
N LEU A 301 28.23 -1.17 22.87
CA LEU A 301 26.92 -1.24 23.50
C LEU A 301 27.00 -0.63 24.90
N SER A 302 26.77 0.67 24.97
CA SER A 302 26.17 1.34 26.13
C SER A 302 25.95 2.82 25.82
N ALA A 303 24.90 3.36 26.43
CA ALA A 303 24.48 4.76 26.44
C ALA A 303 23.71 5.26 25.21
N SER A 304 22.40 5.03 25.23
CA SER A 304 21.44 6.10 24.93
C SER A 304 20.26 5.97 25.87
N THR A 305 20.33 6.76 26.92
CA THR A 305 19.32 6.99 27.94
C THR A 305 18.11 7.71 27.36
N ILE A 306 16.97 7.36 27.94
CA ILE A 306 15.60 7.86 27.79
C ILE A 306 15.54 9.39 27.70
N PHE A 307 14.75 9.93 26.77
CA PHE A 307 13.75 10.99 27.00
C PHE A 307 12.96 11.27 25.71
N ALA A 308 11.68 10.89 25.70
CA ALA A 308 10.61 11.62 25.04
C ALA A 308 9.29 11.20 25.69
N THR A 309 8.84 12.07 26.59
CA THR A 309 7.56 12.07 27.29
C THR A 309 6.41 11.94 26.28
N SER A 310 5.64 10.86 26.37
CA SER A 310 4.34 10.77 25.72
C SER A 310 3.31 11.51 26.58
N THR A 311 2.94 12.72 26.15
CA THR A 311 1.65 13.30 26.54
C THR A 311 0.55 12.43 25.93
N ILE A 312 -0.10 11.63 26.77
CA ILE A 312 -1.34 10.95 26.43
C ILE A 312 -2.41 12.05 26.32
N LEU A 313 -2.63 12.56 25.12
CA LEU A 313 -3.83 13.33 24.82
C LEU A 313 -4.99 12.33 24.68
N LYS A 314 -5.70 12.09 25.78
CA LYS A 314 -7.08 11.60 25.73
C LYS A 314 -7.93 12.69 25.09
N ALA A 315 -8.13 12.60 23.79
CA ALA A 315 -9.10 13.41 23.08
C ALA A 315 -10.50 12.85 23.37
N GLN A 316 -11.20 13.57 24.25
CA GLN A 316 -12.65 13.70 24.40
C GLN A 316 -13.53 12.52 23.96
N GLU A 317 -14.00 11.77 24.94
CA GLU A 317 -15.34 11.20 24.88
C GLU A 317 -16.35 12.35 24.76
N LYS A 318 -17.18 12.26 23.74
CA LYS A 318 -18.36 13.08 23.51
C LYS A 318 -19.29 12.85 24.71
N LYS A 319 -19.35 13.80 25.65
CA LYS A 319 -20.38 13.81 26.69
C LYS A 319 -21.72 13.96 25.98
N VAL A 320 -22.50 12.89 25.97
CA VAL A 320 -23.93 12.95 25.75
C VAL A 320 -24.53 13.14 27.13
N ASP A 321 -25.05 14.34 27.38
CA ASP A 321 -25.80 14.63 28.61
C ASP A 321 -27.13 13.86 28.55
N GLY A 322 -27.14 12.72 29.23
CA GLY A 322 -28.30 11.85 29.38
C GLY A 322 -27.86 10.58 30.10
N GLY A 323 -28.13 10.49 31.40
CA GLY A 323 -27.68 9.39 32.24
C GLY A 323 -27.99 8.02 31.63
N LEU A 324 -26.98 7.37 31.07
CA LEU A 324 -27.01 6.03 30.51
C LEU A 324 -25.67 5.38 30.84
N ALA A 325 -25.71 4.10 31.20
CA ALA A 325 -24.57 3.30 31.63
C ALA A 325 -23.36 3.44 30.70
N ALA A 326 -22.15 3.34 31.25
CA ALA A 326 -20.92 3.32 30.45
C ALA A 326 -21.05 2.24 29.36
N ILE A 327 -21.13 2.66 28.10
CA ILE A 327 -21.30 1.74 26.97
C ILE A 327 -19.99 0.97 26.82
N GLU A 328 -20.01 -0.31 27.20
CA GLU A 328 -18.86 -1.19 26.98
C GLU A 328 -18.57 -1.33 25.48
N ASP A 329 -17.29 -1.29 25.13
CA ASP A 329 -16.83 -1.53 23.77
C ASP A 329 -17.14 -2.97 23.34
N LYS A 330 -17.62 -3.12 22.09
CA LYS A 330 -17.88 -4.43 21.50
C LYS A 330 -16.57 -5.17 21.25
N LYS A 331 -16.44 -6.38 21.77
CA LYS A 331 -15.30 -7.27 21.55
C LYS A 331 -15.49 -8.10 20.27
N ILE A 332 -14.39 -8.32 19.55
CA ILE A 332 -14.38 -9.14 18.34
C ILE A 332 -14.64 -10.61 18.74
N PRO A 333 -15.65 -11.28 18.16
CA PRO A 333 -15.91 -12.68 18.45
C PRO A 333 -14.82 -13.58 17.83
N ASN A 334 -14.59 -14.74 18.43
CA ASN A 334 -13.74 -15.75 17.80
C ASN A 334 -14.48 -16.35 16.59
N ARG A 335 -13.98 -16.09 15.38
CA ARG A 335 -14.56 -16.59 14.13
C ARG A 335 -13.78 -17.79 13.65
N GLU A 336 -14.49 -18.81 13.17
CA GLU A 336 -13.85 -19.99 12.55
C GLU A 336 -13.05 -19.59 11.31
N ASN A 337 -13.62 -18.72 10.47
CA ASN A 337 -12.96 -18.19 9.27
C ASN A 337 -13.00 -16.65 9.26
N PRO A 338 -11.88 -15.99 8.89
CA PRO A 338 -11.86 -14.57 8.58
C PRO A 338 -12.81 -14.22 7.43
N ILE A 339 -13.24 -12.96 7.39
CA ILE A 339 -14.19 -12.48 6.39
C ILE A 339 -13.47 -11.54 5.43
N TYR A 340 -13.60 -11.81 4.13
CA TYR A 340 -13.00 -11.03 3.07
C TYR A 340 -14.06 -10.28 2.24
N PRO A 341 -13.69 -9.19 1.58
CA PRO A 341 -14.62 -8.38 0.79
C PRO A 341 -15.33 -9.19 -0.30
N PRO A 342 -16.62 -8.94 -0.58
CA PRO A 342 -17.28 -9.50 -1.76
C PRO A 342 -16.47 -9.23 -3.03
N GLY A 343 -16.36 -10.22 -3.91
CA GLY A 343 -15.50 -10.16 -5.09
C GLY A 343 -14.07 -10.67 -4.89
N SER A 344 -13.69 -11.11 -3.68
CA SER A 344 -12.36 -11.70 -3.41
C SER A 344 -12.25 -13.20 -3.69
N LEU A 345 -13.34 -13.85 -4.09
CA LEU A 345 -13.54 -15.29 -4.33
C LEU A 345 -13.33 -16.19 -3.11
N ASN A 346 -12.13 -16.21 -2.53
CA ASN A 346 -11.79 -17.02 -1.37
C ASN A 346 -10.55 -16.46 -0.66
N ALA A 347 -10.29 -16.93 0.56
CA ALA A 347 -9.18 -16.47 1.41
C ALA A 347 -7.81 -16.59 0.70
N ARG A 348 -7.56 -17.72 0.02
CA ARG A 348 -6.30 -18.00 -0.66
C ARG A 348 -6.08 -17.09 -1.86
N ASN A 349 -7.10 -16.94 -2.70
CA ASN A 349 -7.09 -16.07 -3.87
C ASN A 349 -6.82 -14.62 -3.46
N PHE A 350 -7.55 -14.14 -2.44
CA PHE A 350 -7.36 -12.80 -1.92
C PHE A 350 -5.96 -12.59 -1.37
N ALA A 351 -5.47 -13.53 -0.57
CA ALA A 351 -4.12 -13.47 -0.01
C ALA A 351 -3.06 -13.38 -1.12
N GLN A 352 -3.19 -14.14 -2.20
CA GLN A 352 -2.24 -14.20 -3.31
C GLN A 352 -2.20 -12.94 -4.19
N HIS A 353 -3.33 -12.24 -4.37
CA HIS A 353 -3.42 -11.09 -5.26
C HIS A 353 -3.35 -9.74 -4.53
N CYS A 354 -3.72 -9.68 -3.25
CA CYS A 354 -3.76 -8.44 -2.49
C CYS A 354 -2.36 -8.03 -1.99
N THR A 355 -1.88 -6.88 -2.47
CA THR A 355 -0.59 -6.31 -2.04
C THR A 355 -0.68 -5.39 -0.81
N ALA A 356 -1.83 -5.38 -0.12
CA ALA A 356 -2.08 -4.54 1.05
C ALA A 356 -1.71 -3.05 0.84
N CYS A 357 -2.09 -2.50 -0.32
CA CYS A 357 -1.84 -1.09 -0.68
C CYS A 357 -2.69 -0.09 0.12
N GLN A 358 -3.75 -0.56 0.79
CA GLN A 358 -4.69 0.21 1.62
C GLN A 358 -5.70 1.11 0.89
N LEU A 359 -5.75 1.13 -0.44
CA LEU A 359 -6.76 1.92 -1.18
C LEU A 359 -8.20 1.57 -0.78
N CYS A 360 -8.55 0.28 -0.81
CA CYS A 360 -9.90 -0.18 -0.44
C CYS A 360 -10.25 0.14 1.02
N VAL A 361 -9.26 0.10 1.91
CA VAL A 361 -9.40 0.44 3.32
C VAL A 361 -9.64 1.95 3.47
N SER A 362 -8.92 2.79 2.74
CA SER A 362 -9.06 4.26 2.77
C SER A 362 -10.40 4.75 2.21
N VAL A 363 -10.90 4.15 1.12
CA VAL A 363 -12.15 4.58 0.46
C VAL A 363 -13.42 4.01 1.11
N CYS A 364 -13.29 3.03 2.02
CA CYS A 364 -14.44 2.33 2.60
C CYS A 364 -15.28 3.27 3.49
N PRO A 365 -16.52 3.62 3.09
CA PRO A 365 -17.31 4.62 3.80
C PRO A 365 -17.80 4.12 5.17
N THR A 366 -18.08 2.83 5.29
CA THR A 366 -18.53 2.22 6.55
C THR A 366 -17.37 1.76 7.43
N GLN A 367 -16.13 1.91 6.97
CA GLN A 367 -14.93 1.51 7.70
C GLN A 367 -14.93 0.05 8.20
N VAL A 368 -15.68 -0.82 7.51
CA VAL A 368 -15.76 -2.27 7.79
C VAL A 368 -14.46 -2.98 7.44
N LEU A 369 -13.69 -2.45 6.49
CA LEU A 369 -12.38 -2.99 6.09
C LEU A 369 -11.27 -2.51 7.02
N ARG A 370 -10.51 -3.46 7.56
CA ARG A 370 -9.39 -3.20 8.45
C ARG A 370 -8.15 -4.00 8.05
N PRO A 371 -6.95 -3.47 8.28
CA PRO A 371 -5.73 -4.22 8.01
C PRO A 371 -5.54 -5.33 9.05
N SER A 372 -5.39 -6.56 8.59
CA SER A 372 -5.17 -7.73 9.44
C SER A 372 -3.87 -7.64 10.24
N GLY A 373 -3.92 -8.05 11.50
CA GLY A 373 -2.76 -8.21 12.39
C GLY A 373 -2.05 -9.57 12.23
N ASN A 374 -2.66 -10.52 11.52
CA ASN A 374 -2.15 -11.88 11.38
C ASN A 374 -0.88 -11.92 10.53
N LEU A 375 0.10 -12.74 10.92
CA LEU A 375 1.40 -12.79 10.23
C LEU A 375 1.30 -13.29 8.78
N ALA A 376 0.36 -14.20 8.50
CA ALA A 376 0.14 -14.77 7.17
C ALA A 376 -0.54 -13.81 6.19
N THR A 377 -1.41 -12.93 6.69
CA THR A 377 -2.20 -11.95 5.91
C THR A 377 -1.87 -10.52 6.32
N LEU A 378 -0.63 -10.28 6.74
CA LEU A 378 -0.22 -9.06 7.43
C LEU A 378 -0.58 -7.81 6.63
N MET A 379 -1.39 -6.93 7.25
CA MET A 379 -1.93 -5.69 6.67
C MET A 379 -2.89 -5.87 5.49
N GLN A 380 -3.19 -7.10 5.05
CA GLN A 380 -4.24 -7.32 4.05
C GLN A 380 -5.61 -6.96 4.65
N PRO A 381 -6.56 -6.43 3.85
CA PRO A 381 -7.88 -6.09 4.35
C PRO A 381 -8.67 -7.32 4.80
N GLU A 382 -9.24 -7.26 5.99
CA GLU A 382 -10.27 -8.18 6.47
C GLU A 382 -11.48 -7.36 6.93
N MET A 383 -12.64 -7.99 6.98
CA MET A 383 -13.89 -7.35 7.42
C MET A 383 -14.12 -7.55 8.91
N SER A 384 -14.49 -6.47 9.58
CA SER A 384 -14.70 -6.42 11.03
C SER A 384 -15.93 -5.57 11.34
N TYR A 385 -16.85 -6.08 12.15
CA TYR A 385 -18.20 -5.53 12.28
C TYR A 385 -18.46 -4.71 13.54
N GLU A 386 -17.42 -4.29 14.26
CA GLU A 386 -17.58 -3.60 15.55
C GLU A 386 -17.91 -2.10 15.40
N ARG A 387 -17.62 -1.51 14.22
CA ARG A 387 -17.86 -0.09 13.93
C ARG A 387 -18.64 0.16 12.64
N GLY A 388 -18.83 -0.86 11.82
CA GLY A 388 -19.55 -0.73 10.57
C GLY A 388 -19.79 -2.08 9.92
N TYR A 389 -20.54 -2.09 8.82
CA TYR A 389 -20.88 -3.31 8.09
C TYR A 389 -20.79 -3.09 6.58
N CYS A 390 -20.87 -4.16 5.79
CA CYS A 390 -20.80 -4.07 4.34
C CYS A 390 -22.17 -3.74 3.76
N ARG A 391 -22.30 -2.56 3.16
CA ARG A 391 -23.53 -2.16 2.47
C ARG A 391 -23.64 -2.85 1.10
N PRO A 392 -24.70 -3.62 0.80
CA PRO A 392 -24.87 -4.29 -0.50
C PRO A 392 -24.80 -3.31 -1.70
N GLU A 393 -25.27 -2.09 -1.51
CA GLU A 393 -25.34 -1.02 -2.52
C GLU A 393 -24.02 -0.27 -2.79
N CYS A 394 -22.88 -0.74 -2.29
CA CYS A 394 -21.58 -0.06 -2.41
C CYS A 394 -20.48 -0.95 -3.01
N ALA A 395 -19.84 -0.55 -4.11
CA ALA A 395 -18.73 -1.32 -4.73
C ALA A 395 -17.36 -0.60 -4.70
N LYS A 396 -17.23 0.49 -3.92
CA LYS A 396 -16.01 1.33 -3.93
C LYS A 396 -14.70 0.55 -3.72
N CYS A 397 -14.69 -0.48 -2.87
CA CYS A 397 -13.48 -1.28 -2.64
C CYS A 397 -13.00 -2.04 -3.89
N ALA A 398 -13.91 -2.50 -4.74
CA ALA A 398 -13.60 -3.16 -6.00
C ALA A 398 -13.16 -2.13 -7.06
N GLU A 399 -13.85 -0.98 -7.14
CA GLU A 399 -13.53 0.10 -8.07
C GLU A 399 -12.07 0.60 -7.95
N VAL A 400 -11.56 0.67 -6.71
CA VAL A 400 -10.21 1.17 -6.43
C VAL A 400 -9.13 0.09 -6.42
N CYS A 401 -9.48 -1.20 -6.48
CA CYS A 401 -8.52 -2.29 -6.33
C CYS A 401 -7.62 -2.41 -7.58
N PRO A 402 -6.31 -2.10 -7.50
CA PRO A 402 -5.48 -2.05 -8.70
C PRO A 402 -4.92 -3.43 -9.12
N THR A 403 -4.98 -4.41 -8.22
CA THR A 403 -4.53 -5.80 -8.46
C THR A 403 -5.68 -6.71 -8.87
N ASP A 404 -6.91 -6.18 -8.96
CA ASP A 404 -8.14 -6.95 -9.18
C ASP A 404 -8.37 -8.07 -8.15
N ALA A 405 -7.77 -7.94 -6.95
CA ALA A 405 -7.99 -8.88 -5.85
C ALA A 405 -9.42 -8.80 -5.27
N ILE A 406 -10.15 -7.73 -5.60
CA ILE A 406 -11.56 -7.53 -5.30
C ILE A 406 -12.18 -7.16 -6.64
N HIS A 407 -12.83 -8.12 -7.27
CA HIS A 407 -13.44 -7.96 -8.59
C HIS A 407 -14.95 -8.04 -8.48
N LEU A 408 -15.65 -7.02 -9.00
CA LEU A 408 -17.11 -6.99 -9.08
C LEU A 408 -17.49 -6.35 -10.42
N THR A 409 -18.39 -7.00 -11.15
CA THR A 409 -18.96 -6.52 -12.41
C THR A 409 -20.20 -5.65 -12.19
N SER A 410 -20.94 -5.89 -11.10
CA SER A 410 -22.16 -5.13 -10.77
C SER A 410 -22.50 -5.16 -9.27
N LEU A 411 -23.38 -4.24 -8.84
CA LEU A 411 -23.97 -4.26 -7.49
C LEU A 411 -24.92 -5.45 -7.29
N ALA A 412 -25.55 -5.93 -8.37
CA ALA A 412 -26.37 -7.12 -8.34
C ALA A 412 -25.53 -8.37 -8.03
N GLU A 413 -24.40 -8.53 -8.71
CA GLU A 413 -23.43 -9.58 -8.40
C GLU A 413 -22.97 -9.50 -6.95
N LYS A 414 -22.62 -8.30 -6.46
CA LYS A 414 -22.23 -8.11 -5.06
C LYS A 414 -23.30 -8.62 -4.10
N SER A 415 -24.57 -8.33 -4.39
CA SER A 415 -25.70 -8.71 -3.52
C SER A 415 -26.05 -10.20 -3.60
N ALA A 416 -25.60 -10.90 -4.65
CA ALA A 416 -25.73 -12.34 -4.80
C ALA A 416 -24.59 -13.12 -4.12
N ILE A 417 -23.47 -12.46 -3.79
CA ILE A 417 -22.32 -13.13 -3.18
C ILE A 417 -22.53 -13.32 -1.67
N GLN A 418 -22.46 -14.58 -1.23
CA GLN A 418 -22.31 -14.94 0.18
C GLN A 418 -20.83 -15.02 0.55
N ILE A 419 -20.39 -14.09 1.39
CA ILE A 419 -19.03 -14.09 1.96
C ILE A 419 -18.93 -14.84 3.28
N GLY A 420 -20.08 -15.21 3.85
CA GLY A 420 -20.21 -15.77 5.18
C GLY A 420 -21.67 -15.90 5.59
N HIS A 421 -21.91 -16.37 6.81
CA HIS A 421 -23.26 -16.50 7.35
C HIS A 421 -23.31 -16.07 8.82
N ALA A 422 -24.51 -15.68 9.26
CA ALA A 422 -24.73 -15.26 10.64
C ALA A 422 -24.94 -16.47 11.54
N VAL A 423 -24.36 -16.41 12.74
CA VAL A 423 -24.42 -17.39 13.83
C VAL A 423 -24.99 -16.67 15.04
N TRP A 424 -26.06 -17.22 15.61
CA TRP A 424 -26.71 -16.70 16.81
C TRP A 424 -26.21 -17.42 18.06
N ILE A 425 -26.01 -16.65 19.13
CA ILE A 425 -25.55 -17.09 20.45
C ILE A 425 -26.67 -16.80 21.45
N LYS A 426 -27.25 -17.86 22.00
CA LYS A 426 -28.43 -17.80 22.88
C LYS A 426 -28.14 -17.01 24.14
N GLU A 427 -26.97 -17.23 24.73
CA GLU A 427 -26.55 -16.71 26.04
C GLU A 427 -26.38 -15.19 26.07
N ASN A 428 -26.24 -14.57 24.90
CA ASN A 428 -26.00 -13.13 24.76
C ASN A 428 -27.26 -12.36 24.30
N CYS A 429 -28.36 -13.07 24.02
CA CYS A 429 -29.51 -12.49 23.33
C CYS A 429 -30.41 -11.71 24.29
N VAL A 430 -30.54 -10.39 24.07
CA VAL A 430 -31.33 -9.46 24.92
C VAL A 430 -32.74 -9.95 25.27
N PRO A 431 -33.55 -10.53 24.35
CA PRO A 431 -34.84 -11.11 24.70
C PRO A 431 -34.80 -12.21 25.76
N LEU A 432 -33.69 -12.94 25.85
CA LEU A 432 -33.49 -14.03 26.80
C LEU A 432 -32.73 -13.59 28.06
N THR A 433 -31.78 -12.66 27.94
CA THR A 433 -30.95 -12.21 29.07
C THR A 433 -31.65 -11.15 29.90
N ASP A 434 -32.32 -10.21 29.22
CA ASP A 434 -32.86 -8.99 29.85
C ASP A 434 -34.40 -9.00 29.87
N GLY A 435 -35.03 -10.00 29.23
CA GLY A 435 -36.48 -10.13 29.13
C GLY A 435 -37.15 -9.04 28.28
N MET A 436 -36.40 -8.30 27.47
CA MET A 436 -36.88 -7.18 26.65
C MET A 436 -37.06 -7.57 25.18
N GLU A 437 -38.13 -7.07 24.54
CA GLU A 437 -38.33 -7.30 23.11
C GLU A 437 -37.21 -6.66 22.27
N CYS A 438 -36.55 -7.47 21.43
CA CYS A 438 -35.50 -7.00 20.53
C CYS A 438 -35.55 -7.75 19.20
N GLY A 439 -35.76 -7.01 18.10
CA GLY A 439 -35.79 -7.54 16.73
C GLY A 439 -34.76 -6.89 15.80
N ASN A 440 -33.70 -6.29 16.37
CA ASN A 440 -32.82 -5.39 15.63
C ASN A 440 -32.09 -6.09 14.46
N CYS A 441 -31.67 -7.33 14.68
CA CYS A 441 -31.01 -8.14 13.64
C CYS A 441 -31.93 -8.44 12.45
N ALA A 442 -33.22 -8.72 12.70
CA ALA A 442 -34.21 -8.95 11.65
C ALA A 442 -34.56 -7.65 10.91
N ARG A 443 -34.86 -6.57 11.66
CA ARG A 443 -35.26 -5.27 11.09
C ARG A 443 -34.22 -4.68 10.14
N HIS A 444 -32.93 -4.85 10.45
CA HIS A 444 -31.84 -4.29 9.66
C HIS A 444 -31.15 -5.30 8.74
N CYS A 445 -31.73 -6.50 8.54
CA CYS A 445 -31.17 -7.48 7.62
C CYS A 445 -31.50 -7.09 6.16
N PRO A 446 -30.54 -6.61 5.34
CA PRO A 446 -30.83 -6.19 3.97
C PRO A 446 -31.23 -7.37 3.07
N ALA A 447 -30.81 -8.60 3.41
CA ALA A 447 -31.13 -9.80 2.66
C ALA A 447 -32.45 -10.47 3.10
N ALA A 448 -33.13 -9.91 4.12
CA ALA A 448 -34.30 -10.52 4.78
C ALA A 448 -34.07 -11.99 5.18
N ALA A 449 -32.84 -12.29 5.64
CA ALA A 449 -32.41 -13.64 6.00
C ALA A 449 -32.72 -14.01 7.46
N ILE A 450 -33.25 -13.09 8.26
CA ILE A 450 -33.49 -13.30 9.69
C ILE A 450 -34.96 -13.03 9.99
N GLN A 451 -35.62 -13.99 10.64
CA GLN A 451 -37.00 -13.88 11.11
C GLN A 451 -37.05 -14.04 12.63
N MET A 452 -37.92 -13.29 13.30
CA MET A 452 -38.12 -13.40 14.74
C MET A 452 -39.20 -14.44 15.02
N VAL A 453 -38.85 -15.52 15.71
CA VAL A 453 -39.75 -16.64 16.05
C VAL A 453 -39.87 -16.77 17.57
N ALA A 454 -40.95 -17.36 18.07
CA ALA A 454 -41.12 -17.65 19.49
C ALA A 454 -39.97 -18.52 20.00
N SER A 455 -39.39 -18.20 21.18
CA SER A 455 -38.33 -19.02 21.77
C SER A 455 -38.85 -20.37 22.25
N ASP A 456 -40.11 -20.40 22.67
CA ASP A 456 -40.83 -21.60 23.04
C ASP A 456 -42.19 -21.62 22.31
N PRO A 457 -42.38 -22.52 21.33
CA PRO A 457 -43.63 -22.62 20.58
C PRO A 457 -44.86 -22.96 21.42
N GLU A 458 -44.67 -23.55 22.61
CA GLU A 458 -45.78 -23.97 23.49
C GLU A 458 -46.28 -22.82 24.37
N ILE A 459 -45.48 -21.76 24.52
CA ILE A 459 -45.80 -20.60 25.35
C ILE A 459 -46.12 -19.41 24.44
N ALA A 460 -47.39 -18.98 24.44
CA ALA A 460 -47.89 -17.90 23.58
C ALA A 460 -47.12 -16.57 23.71
N ASP A 461 -46.69 -16.24 24.94
CA ASP A 461 -45.99 -14.99 25.26
C ASP A 461 -44.47 -15.18 25.42
N SER A 462 -43.89 -16.25 24.84
CA SER A 462 -42.46 -16.45 24.93
C SER A 462 -41.68 -15.37 24.17
N PRO A 463 -40.50 -14.95 24.68
CA PRO A 463 -39.66 -13.96 24.00
C PRO A 463 -39.32 -14.41 22.57
N LYS A 464 -39.33 -13.46 21.63
CA LYS A 464 -38.95 -13.78 20.24
C LYS A 464 -37.44 -13.80 20.06
N ILE A 465 -36.93 -14.82 19.39
CA ILE A 465 -35.51 -15.04 19.08
C ILE A 465 -35.28 -15.09 17.56
N PRO A 466 -34.06 -14.78 17.07
CA PRO A 466 -33.79 -14.80 15.64
C PRO A 466 -33.57 -16.22 15.10
N ALA A 467 -34.36 -16.60 14.10
CA ALA A 467 -34.09 -17.73 13.21
C ALA A 467 -33.41 -17.23 11.93
N ILE A 468 -32.29 -17.84 11.56
CA ILE A 468 -31.44 -17.39 10.44
C ILE A 468 -31.56 -18.37 9.27
N ASN A 469 -31.97 -17.87 8.11
CA ASN A 469 -31.89 -18.58 6.84
C ASN A 469 -30.48 -18.39 6.24
N VAL A 470 -29.64 -19.41 6.36
CA VAL A 470 -28.24 -19.39 5.90
C VAL A 470 -28.14 -19.25 4.38
N GLU A 471 -29.08 -19.82 3.62
CA GLU A 471 -29.11 -19.75 2.15
C GLU A 471 -29.40 -18.33 1.62
N ARG A 472 -30.09 -17.48 2.40
CA ARG A 472 -30.31 -16.07 2.05
C ARG A 472 -29.26 -15.13 2.65
N CYS A 473 -28.51 -15.59 3.65
CA CYS A 473 -27.58 -14.73 4.37
C CYS A 473 -26.34 -14.46 3.50
N ILE A 474 -26.14 -13.19 3.14
CA ILE A 474 -24.96 -12.76 2.36
C ILE A 474 -23.72 -12.47 3.22
N GLY A 475 -23.83 -12.58 4.54
CA GLY A 475 -22.71 -12.34 5.46
C GLY A 475 -22.30 -10.86 5.61
N CYS A 476 -23.20 -9.90 5.32
CA CYS A 476 -22.87 -8.46 5.32
C CYS A 476 -22.50 -7.85 6.69
N GLY A 477 -22.86 -8.52 7.79
CA GLY A 477 -22.56 -8.10 9.16
C GLY A 477 -23.44 -7.01 9.75
N ALA A 478 -24.50 -6.57 9.07
CA ALA A 478 -25.43 -5.55 9.60
C ALA A 478 -26.02 -5.96 10.96
N CYS A 479 -26.44 -7.22 11.08
CA CYS A 479 -26.98 -7.78 12.32
C CYS A 479 -25.96 -7.81 13.46
N GLU A 480 -24.68 -8.10 13.16
CA GLU A 480 -23.61 -8.13 14.15
C GLU A 480 -23.26 -6.71 14.62
N ASN A 481 -23.09 -5.78 13.69
CA ASN A 481 -22.75 -4.40 14.00
C ASN A 481 -23.81 -3.73 14.86
N LEU A 482 -25.08 -3.90 14.49
CA LEU A 482 -26.23 -3.27 15.16
C LEU A 482 -26.72 -4.03 16.39
N CYS A 483 -26.17 -5.21 16.71
CA CYS A 483 -26.55 -5.93 17.92
C CYS A 483 -26.24 -5.07 19.17
N PRO A 484 -27.23 -4.80 20.05
CA PRO A 484 -27.03 -3.99 21.25
C PRO A 484 -26.30 -4.76 22.36
N SER A 485 -26.29 -6.10 22.31
CA SER A 485 -25.63 -6.92 23.33
C SER A 485 -24.13 -6.59 23.46
N ARG A 486 -23.65 -6.56 24.70
CA ARG A 486 -22.27 -6.22 25.10
C ARG A 486 -21.82 -7.13 26.24
N PRO A 487 -20.51 -7.42 26.35
CA PRO A 487 -19.43 -6.99 25.45
C PRO A 487 -19.38 -7.78 24.13
N PHE A 488 -20.05 -8.93 24.04
CA PHE A 488 -20.15 -9.74 22.83
C PHE A 488 -21.53 -9.61 22.19
N SER A 489 -21.59 -9.58 20.86
CA SER A 489 -22.86 -9.61 20.15
C SER A 489 -23.58 -10.96 20.37
N ALA A 490 -24.91 -10.92 20.41
CA ALA A 490 -25.75 -12.12 20.35
C ALA A 490 -25.78 -12.80 18.98
N ILE A 491 -25.32 -12.09 17.95
CA ILE A 491 -25.25 -12.59 16.59
C ILE A 491 -23.95 -12.09 15.96
N TYR A 492 -23.20 -12.97 15.35
CA TYR A 492 -21.98 -12.63 14.63
C TYR A 492 -21.94 -13.35 13.29
N VAL A 493 -21.09 -12.90 12.38
CA VAL A 493 -20.89 -13.55 11.08
C VAL A 493 -19.62 -14.39 11.12
N THR A 494 -19.65 -15.60 10.57
CA THR A 494 -18.43 -16.35 10.27
C THR A 494 -18.22 -16.39 8.76
N GLY A 495 -16.96 -16.26 8.31
CA GLY A 495 -16.63 -16.27 6.90
C GLY A 495 -16.83 -17.63 6.24
N HIS A 496 -17.07 -17.65 4.94
CA HIS A 496 -16.93 -18.86 4.14
C HIS A 496 -15.51 -18.98 3.60
N GLN A 497 -14.97 -20.20 3.54
CA GLN A 497 -13.67 -20.44 2.92
C GLN A 497 -13.68 -20.08 1.42
N MET A 498 -14.80 -20.36 0.76
CA MET A 498 -15.09 -20.02 -0.63
C MET A 498 -16.41 -19.25 -0.66
N HIS A 499 -16.41 -18.08 -1.31
CA HIS A 499 -17.63 -17.32 -1.50
C HIS A 499 -18.58 -18.08 -2.42
N ARG A 500 -19.88 -17.99 -2.13
CA ARG A 500 -20.95 -18.63 -2.92
C ARG A 500 -21.77 -17.56 -3.63
N ILE A 501 -22.45 -17.94 -4.71
CA ILE A 501 -23.40 -17.07 -5.42
C ILE A 501 -24.78 -17.69 -5.25
N VAL A 502 -25.76 -16.85 -4.92
CA VAL A 502 -27.17 -17.22 -4.69
C VAL A 502 -28.07 -16.64 -5.76
#